data_AF-D4MR07-F1
#
_entry.id   AF-D4MR07-F1
#
_cell.length_a   1.000
_cell.length_b   1.000
_cell.length_c   1.000
_cell.angle_alpha   90.00
_cell.angle_beta   90.00
_cell.angle_gamma   90.00
#
_symmetry.space_group_name_H-M   'P 1'
#
loop_
_entity.id
_entity.type
_entity.pdbx_description
1 polymer ?
#
loop_
_entity_poly.entity_id
_entity_poly.type
_entity_poly.pdbx_seq_one_letter_code
_entity_poly.pdbx_strand_id
1 'polypeptide(L)'
;MKKKAALGLAGIAAVAVIGGTWAYWSQDLTATNEFETGKFDSDIVEQFTPPAVGEWLPGVTTEKNVKVTNSGDVDMALVAEITQEWNREGESLPIRFAAPDPSPITRGYENAAVINWGENTAMHDITAIDSVAEEAREMGITASVSSLGDSEAKDKWVLVDVSDDYSKLIFVYNGIVPAGEETPELLNSVTLNSKIESWVSEKNYFYDENGEQQVEEKGWMEVNYEDAQYTMDIHVNTVQATGDAIREIFSQYEGVDVDGFLSANADDIADAYLEATSSNAN
;
A
#
# COMPACT_ATOMS: atom_id res chain seq x y z
N MET A 1 -29.78 -28.57 -10.11
CA MET A 1 -29.98 -27.11 -10.30
C MET A 1 -29.71 -26.41 -8.97
N LYS A 2 -28.50 -25.89 -8.75
CA LYS A 2 -28.18 -25.09 -7.55
C LYS A 2 -28.39 -23.61 -7.92
N LYS A 3 -29.29 -22.93 -7.20
CA LYS A 3 -29.59 -21.52 -7.41
C LYS A 3 -28.41 -20.70 -6.87
N LYS A 4 -27.71 -19.95 -7.73
CA LYS A 4 -26.76 -18.93 -7.29
C LYS A 4 -27.57 -17.69 -6.89
N ALA A 5 -27.52 -17.33 -5.61
CA ALA A 5 -28.05 -16.06 -5.15
C ALA A 5 -27.04 -14.98 -5.55
N ALA A 6 -27.42 -14.13 -6.51
CA ALA A 6 -26.67 -12.91 -6.81
C ALA A 6 -26.97 -11.90 -5.70
N LEU A 7 -26.05 -11.78 -4.75
CA LEU A 7 -26.01 -10.69 -3.79
C LEU A 7 -25.31 -9.53 -4.47
N GLY A 8 -26.08 -8.52 -4.90
CA GLY A 8 -25.50 -7.23 -5.27
C GLY A 8 -24.97 -6.55 -4.02
N LEU A 9 -23.67 -6.26 -3.98
CA LEU A 9 -23.04 -5.48 -2.93
C LEU A 9 -22.78 -4.07 -3.46
N ALA A 10 -23.28 -3.09 -2.73
CA ALA A 10 -23.02 -1.67 -2.96
C ALA A 10 -21.55 -1.38 -2.64
N GLY A 11 -20.93 -0.47 -3.39
CA GLY A 11 -19.55 -0.06 -3.12
C GLY A 11 -19.41 0.62 -1.76
N ILE A 12 -18.41 0.20 -1.00
CA ILE A 12 -18.16 0.67 0.36
C ILE A 12 -17.02 1.69 0.30
N ALA A 13 -17.25 2.90 0.79
CA ALA A 13 -16.16 3.78 1.20
C ALA A 13 -15.74 3.32 2.61
N ALA A 14 -14.53 2.79 2.73
CA ALA A 14 -13.94 2.45 4.02
C ALA A 14 -13.16 3.68 4.52
N VAL A 15 -13.48 4.12 5.75
CA VAL A 15 -12.73 5.15 6.47
C VAL A 15 -12.19 4.49 7.73
N ALA A 16 -10.87 4.40 7.84
CA ALA A 16 -10.19 3.89 9.03
C ALA A 16 -9.53 5.04 9.77
N VAL A 17 -10.00 5.31 11.00
CA VAL A 17 -9.46 6.33 11.91
C VAL A 17 -8.20 5.77 12.60
N ILE A 18 -7.06 6.45 12.46
CA ILE A 18 -5.79 6.09 13.10
C ILE A 18 -5.46 7.12 14.19
N GLY A 19 -5.56 6.73 15.46
CA GLY A 19 -5.19 7.55 16.60
C GLY A 19 -3.77 7.24 17.12
N GLY A 20 -2.86 8.21 17.10
CA GLY A 20 -1.55 8.10 17.75
C GLY A 20 -1.67 8.16 19.29
N THR A 21 -1.04 7.23 20.01
CA THR A 21 -0.97 7.25 21.49
C THR A 21 0.42 7.64 21.95
N TRP A 22 0.64 8.87 22.45
CA TRP A 22 1.56 9.14 23.58
C TRP A 22 1.09 10.38 24.35
N ALA A 23 0.61 10.16 25.57
CA ALA A 23 0.27 11.20 26.53
C ALA A 23 1.53 11.66 27.27
N TYR A 24 1.66 12.96 27.52
CA TYR A 24 2.44 13.44 28.68
C TYR A 24 1.50 14.17 29.64
N TRP A 25 1.28 13.59 30.82
CA TRP A 25 0.54 14.20 31.93
C TRP A 25 1.28 13.99 33.25
N SER A 26 1.49 15.05 34.04
CA SER A 26 1.52 15.00 35.51
C SER A 26 1.27 16.38 36.14
N GLN A 27 0.36 16.38 37.14
CA GLN A 27 -0.33 17.46 37.90
C GLN A 27 0.62 18.24 38.85
N ASP A 28 0.35 19.47 39.36
CA ASP A 28 -0.81 20.03 40.09
C ASP A 28 -1.02 21.56 39.86
N LEU A 29 -2.29 22.01 39.99
CA LEU A 29 -2.85 23.37 39.83
C LEU A 29 -2.12 24.51 40.59
N THR A 30 -2.10 25.79 40.17
CA THR A 30 -3.30 26.62 39.94
C THR A 30 -3.03 27.90 39.13
N ALA A 31 -3.66 27.99 37.95
CA ALA A 31 -4.41 29.14 37.43
C ALA A 31 -5.17 28.59 36.21
N THR A 32 -6.49 28.48 36.31
CA THR A 32 -7.33 27.86 35.28
C THR A 32 -7.41 28.78 34.05
N ASN A 33 -6.46 28.62 33.13
CA ASN A 33 -6.72 28.71 31.70
C ASN A 33 -6.86 27.26 31.24
N GLU A 34 -8.07 26.87 30.81
CA GLU A 34 -8.25 25.63 30.07
C GLU A 34 -7.58 25.84 28.71
N PHE A 35 -6.37 25.32 28.54
CA PHE A 35 -5.72 25.23 27.23
C PHE A 35 -6.17 23.89 26.61
N GLU A 36 -7.09 23.94 25.65
CA GLU A 36 -7.37 22.79 24.79
C GLU A 36 -6.11 22.53 23.93
N THR A 37 -5.53 21.34 24.07
CA THR A 37 -4.42 20.89 23.21
C THR A 37 -4.97 20.51 21.84
N GLY A 38 -4.28 20.85 20.75
CA GLY A 38 -4.68 20.44 19.40
C GLY A 38 -4.91 18.93 19.27
N LYS A 39 -5.95 18.53 18.53
CA LYS A 39 -6.30 17.13 18.33
C LYS A 39 -5.46 16.53 17.19
N PHE A 40 -4.75 15.44 17.44
CA PHE A 40 -4.13 14.63 16.39
C PHE A 40 -5.11 13.51 15.98
N ASP A 41 -5.51 13.49 14.71
CA ASP A 41 -6.42 12.49 14.15
C ASP A 41 -6.10 12.33 12.66
N SER A 42 -6.16 11.11 12.15
CA SER A 42 -5.95 10.86 10.73
C SER A 42 -6.87 9.76 10.23
N ASP A 43 -7.28 9.88 8.98
CA ASP A 43 -8.20 8.94 8.33
C ASP A 43 -7.56 8.40 7.06
N ILE A 44 -7.48 7.08 6.93
CA ILE A 44 -7.28 6.46 5.61
C ILE A 44 -8.64 6.43 4.93
N VAL A 45 -8.75 7.10 3.79
CA VAL A 45 -9.93 7.06 2.93
C VAL A 45 -9.64 6.10 1.78
N GLU A 46 -10.29 4.94 1.82
CA GLU A 46 -10.22 3.92 0.78
C GLU A 46 -11.61 3.75 0.15
N GLN A 47 -11.69 3.84 -1.18
CA GLN A 47 -12.90 3.45 -1.90
C GLN A 47 -12.69 2.07 -2.50
N PHE A 48 -13.17 1.05 -1.79
CA PHE A 48 -12.99 -0.34 -2.20
C PHE A 48 -14.29 -1.11 -2.14
N THR A 49 -14.63 -1.72 -3.27
CA THR A 49 -15.70 -2.70 -3.35
C THR A 49 -15.07 -4.05 -3.61
N PRO A 50 -15.01 -4.96 -2.62
CA PRO A 50 -14.43 -6.26 -2.85
C PRO A 50 -15.24 -6.98 -3.95
N PRO A 51 -14.57 -7.62 -4.93
CA PRO A 51 -15.25 -8.48 -5.88
C PRO A 51 -15.92 -9.63 -5.12
N ALA A 52 -17.04 -10.13 -5.62
CA ALA A 52 -17.65 -11.29 -4.99
C ALA A 52 -16.69 -12.50 -5.05
N VAL A 53 -16.85 -13.43 -4.11
CA VAL A 53 -16.02 -14.63 -4.05
C VAL A 53 -16.03 -15.34 -5.41
N GLY A 54 -14.86 -15.48 -6.02
CA GLY A 54 -14.66 -16.11 -7.33
C GLY A 54 -14.91 -15.21 -8.55
N GLU A 55 -15.15 -13.90 -8.38
CA GLU A 55 -15.34 -12.96 -9.49
C GLU A 55 -14.09 -12.14 -9.83
N TRP A 56 -13.09 -12.12 -8.96
CA TRP A 56 -11.78 -11.57 -9.30
C TRP A 56 -11.00 -12.58 -10.14
N LEU A 57 -11.29 -12.57 -11.44
CA LEU A 57 -10.70 -13.46 -12.43
C LEU A 57 -9.48 -12.80 -13.10
N PRO A 58 -8.57 -13.58 -13.71
CA PRO A 58 -7.41 -13.04 -14.41
C PRO A 58 -7.78 -11.92 -15.39
N GLY A 59 -7.12 -10.77 -15.27
CA GLY A 59 -7.38 -9.55 -16.04
C GLY A 59 -8.51 -8.65 -15.50
N VAL A 60 -9.20 -9.05 -14.43
CA VAL A 60 -10.22 -8.21 -13.78
C VAL A 60 -9.55 -7.15 -12.91
N THR A 61 -9.90 -5.89 -13.17
CA THR A 61 -9.47 -4.73 -12.38
C THR A 61 -10.50 -4.39 -11.31
N THR A 62 -10.04 -4.10 -10.10
CA THR A 62 -10.86 -3.62 -8.99
C THR A 62 -10.35 -2.26 -8.52
N GLU A 63 -11.24 -1.28 -8.46
CA GLU A 63 -10.94 0.05 -7.92
C GLU A 63 -10.71 -0.03 -6.40
N LYS A 64 -9.68 0.68 -5.93
CA LYS A 64 -9.25 0.71 -4.53
C LYS A 64 -8.95 2.13 -4.02
N ASN A 65 -8.68 3.10 -4.89
CA ASN A 65 -8.45 4.54 -4.64
C ASN A 65 -8.11 4.88 -3.17
N VAL A 66 -6.81 4.82 -2.84
CA VAL A 66 -6.30 4.97 -1.48
C VAL A 66 -5.63 6.33 -1.34
N LYS A 67 -6.05 7.10 -0.34
CA LYS A 67 -5.41 8.34 0.10
C LYS A 67 -5.52 8.51 1.61
N VAL A 68 -4.76 9.43 2.17
CA VAL A 68 -4.77 9.74 3.60
C VAL A 68 -5.27 11.17 3.79
N THR A 69 -6.26 11.34 4.68
CA THR A 69 -6.83 12.63 5.06
C THR A 69 -6.38 12.99 6.48
N ASN A 70 -5.89 14.22 6.66
CA ASN A 70 -5.61 14.76 7.98
C ASN A 70 -6.90 15.32 8.58
N SER A 71 -7.57 14.55 9.44
CA SER A 71 -8.80 14.98 10.11
C SER A 71 -8.55 15.63 11.48
N GLY A 72 -7.27 15.75 11.87
CA GLY A 72 -6.83 16.46 13.05
C GLY A 72 -6.66 17.95 12.81
N ASP A 73 -6.19 18.63 13.86
CA ASP A 73 -5.98 20.08 13.91
C ASP A 73 -4.49 20.45 13.80
N VAL A 74 -3.62 19.47 13.51
CA VAL A 74 -2.17 19.68 13.38
C VAL A 74 -1.65 19.01 12.13
N ASP A 75 -0.66 19.64 11.51
CA ASP A 75 -0.01 19.14 10.31
C ASP A 75 0.70 17.81 10.57
N MET A 76 0.69 16.93 9.57
CA MET A 76 1.23 15.58 9.69
C MET A 76 2.17 15.19 8.55
N ALA A 77 3.18 14.39 8.89
CA ALA A 77 3.98 13.61 7.96
C ALA A 77 3.60 12.13 8.08
N LEU A 78 3.86 11.32 7.05
CA LEU A 78 3.40 9.94 7.04
C LEU A 78 4.26 8.97 6.24
N VAL A 79 4.28 7.72 6.71
CA VAL A 79 4.88 6.54 6.07
C VAL A 79 3.78 5.49 5.89
N ALA A 80 3.69 4.89 4.71
CA ALA A 80 2.78 3.79 4.41
C ALA A 80 3.56 2.49 4.22
N GLU A 81 3.11 1.44 4.88
CA GLU A 81 3.55 0.06 4.66
C GLU A 81 2.41 -0.69 3.94
N ILE A 82 2.71 -1.30 2.80
CA ILE A 82 1.79 -2.18 2.07
C ILE A 82 2.27 -3.60 2.25
N THR A 83 1.40 -4.48 2.75
CA THR A 83 1.64 -5.93 2.83
C THR A 83 0.70 -6.68 1.91
N GLN A 84 1.26 -7.56 1.09
CA GLN A 84 0.54 -8.36 0.10
C GLN A 84 0.64 -9.83 0.45
N GLU A 85 -0.48 -10.55 0.46
CA GLU A 85 -0.48 -12.00 0.61
C GLU A 85 -1.30 -12.67 -0.48
N TRP A 86 -0.86 -13.83 -0.94
CA TRP A 86 -1.64 -14.72 -1.80
C TRP A 86 -1.80 -16.04 -1.04
N ASN A 87 -3.02 -16.36 -0.59
CA ASN A 87 -3.28 -17.51 0.29
C ASN A 87 -4.27 -18.48 -0.35
N ARG A 88 -4.02 -19.78 -0.26
CA ARG A 88 -4.95 -20.84 -0.69
C ARG A 88 -5.09 -21.88 0.40
N GLU A 89 -6.31 -22.07 0.90
CA GLU A 89 -6.63 -23.05 1.96
C GLU A 89 -5.72 -22.96 3.21
N GLY A 90 -5.19 -21.77 3.52
CA GLY A 90 -4.27 -21.55 4.66
C GLY A 90 -2.78 -21.73 4.33
N GLU A 91 -2.43 -22.00 3.07
CA GLU A 91 -1.05 -22.01 2.58
C GLU A 91 -0.75 -20.68 1.86
N SER A 92 0.33 -20.02 2.26
CA SER A 92 0.87 -18.87 1.54
C SER A 92 1.50 -19.34 0.24
N LEU A 93 1.06 -18.75 -0.85
CA LEU A 93 1.59 -18.88 -2.19
C LEU A 93 2.49 -17.67 -2.48
N PRO A 94 3.45 -17.79 -3.41
CA PRO A 94 4.28 -16.65 -3.77
C PRO A 94 3.45 -15.59 -4.51
N ILE A 95 3.70 -14.31 -4.21
CA ILE A 95 3.07 -13.19 -4.91
C ILE A 95 3.68 -12.93 -6.30
N ARG A 96 4.69 -13.72 -6.68
CA ARG A 96 5.31 -13.72 -8.01
C ARG A 96 5.34 -15.15 -8.55
N PHE A 97 5.16 -15.31 -9.86
CA PHE A 97 5.15 -16.60 -10.50
C PHE A 97 5.94 -16.59 -11.81
N ALA A 98 6.48 -17.75 -12.18
CA ALA A 98 7.12 -17.91 -13.47
C ALA A 98 6.08 -17.79 -14.61
N ALA A 99 6.30 -16.86 -15.54
CA ALA A 99 5.45 -16.66 -16.70
C ALA A 99 5.34 -17.97 -17.52
N PRO A 100 4.13 -18.36 -17.97
CA PRO A 100 3.92 -19.61 -18.74
C PRO A 100 4.68 -19.66 -20.08
N ASP A 101 4.99 -18.50 -20.66
CA ASP A 101 5.80 -18.35 -21.88
C ASP A 101 6.86 -17.25 -21.65
N PRO A 102 7.99 -17.57 -20.99
CA PRO A 102 8.99 -16.57 -20.67
C PRO A 102 9.73 -16.20 -21.97
N SER A 103 9.61 -14.94 -22.36
CA SER A 103 10.44 -14.37 -23.43
C SER A 103 11.93 -14.58 -23.08
N PRO A 104 12.80 -14.98 -24.02
CA PRO A 104 14.21 -15.30 -23.75
C PRO A 104 15.06 -14.10 -23.28
N ILE A 105 14.45 -12.92 -23.15
CA ILE A 105 15.08 -11.64 -22.78
C ILE A 105 14.57 -11.07 -21.45
N THR A 106 13.45 -11.54 -20.91
CA THR A 106 12.88 -11.04 -19.65
C THR A 106 13.10 -12.08 -18.56
N ARG A 107 13.55 -11.67 -17.36
CA ARG A 107 13.45 -12.53 -16.17
C ARG A 107 11.99 -12.94 -16.08
N GLY A 108 11.71 -14.23 -16.28
CA GLY A 108 10.37 -14.72 -16.58
C GLY A 108 9.45 -14.79 -15.37
N TYR A 109 9.45 -13.78 -14.50
CA TYR A 109 8.56 -13.71 -13.34
C TYR A 109 7.58 -12.56 -13.48
N GLU A 110 6.36 -12.77 -13.00
CA GLU A 110 5.23 -11.86 -13.08
C GLU A 110 4.60 -11.73 -11.70
N ASN A 111 4.14 -10.54 -11.33
CA ASN A 111 3.43 -10.32 -10.07
C ASN A 111 2.01 -10.89 -10.16
N ALA A 112 1.52 -11.50 -9.09
CA ALA A 112 0.18 -12.08 -9.04
C ALA A 112 -0.90 -10.99 -9.21
N ALA A 113 -0.65 -9.81 -8.65
CA ALA A 113 -1.47 -8.63 -8.82
C ALA A 113 -0.66 -7.52 -9.51
N VAL A 114 -1.29 -6.82 -10.44
CA VAL A 114 -0.76 -5.61 -11.08
C VAL A 114 -1.40 -4.41 -10.40
N ILE A 115 -0.58 -3.57 -9.75
CA ILE A 115 -1.04 -2.40 -9.02
C ILE A 115 -0.99 -1.19 -9.96
N ASN A 116 -2.11 -0.49 -10.08
CA ASN A 116 -2.17 0.80 -10.78
C ASN A 116 -1.98 1.91 -9.76
N TRP A 117 -0.74 2.41 -9.68
CA TRP A 117 -0.31 3.47 -8.79
C TRP A 117 -0.91 4.84 -9.14
N GLY A 118 -0.99 5.73 -8.16
CA GLY A 118 -1.38 7.12 -8.38
C GLY A 118 -0.32 7.90 -9.17
N GLU A 119 -0.73 9.01 -9.79
CA GLU A 119 0.15 9.81 -10.68
C GLU A 119 1.37 10.41 -9.94
N ASN A 120 1.25 10.63 -8.63
CA ASN A 120 2.30 11.21 -7.79
C ASN A 120 3.12 10.12 -7.07
N THR A 121 3.36 8.99 -7.73
CA THR A 121 4.23 7.93 -7.22
C THR A 121 5.58 7.95 -7.91
N ALA A 122 6.66 7.71 -7.16
CA ALA A 122 8.02 7.62 -7.69
C ALA A 122 8.82 6.55 -6.93
N MET A 123 9.88 6.05 -7.55
CA MET A 123 10.87 5.20 -6.88
C MET A 123 12.07 6.04 -6.44
N HIS A 124 12.64 5.68 -5.30
CA HIS A 124 13.96 6.17 -4.90
C HIS A 124 15.03 5.50 -5.80
N ASP A 125 15.65 6.28 -6.67
CA ASP A 125 16.66 5.83 -7.64
C ASP A 125 18.05 6.23 -7.15
N ILE A 126 18.61 5.41 -6.26
CA ILE A 126 20.02 5.52 -5.92
C ILE A 126 20.82 5.03 -7.12
N THR A 127 21.55 5.96 -7.74
CA THR A 127 22.45 5.65 -8.84
C THR A 127 23.47 4.57 -8.41
N ALA A 128 23.25 3.36 -8.94
CA ALA A 128 24.13 2.19 -9.02
C ALA A 128 23.69 0.99 -8.15
N ILE A 129 22.98 0.06 -8.81
CA ILE A 129 22.90 -1.38 -8.47
C ILE A 129 21.85 -1.75 -7.39
N ASP A 130 21.13 -0.79 -6.82
CA ASP A 130 20.13 -1.04 -5.76
C ASP A 130 18.84 -1.73 -6.26
N SER A 131 18.38 -2.70 -5.47
CA SER A 131 17.26 -3.60 -5.76
C SER A 131 15.94 -2.87 -5.95
N VAL A 132 15.69 -1.82 -5.16
CA VAL A 132 14.39 -1.11 -5.12
C VAL A 132 13.99 -0.52 -6.47
N ALA A 133 14.91 0.09 -7.22
CA ALA A 133 14.56 0.76 -8.48
C ALA A 133 14.26 -0.24 -9.61
N GLU A 134 14.87 -1.43 -9.61
CA GLU A 134 14.51 -2.49 -10.56
C GLU A 134 13.17 -3.12 -10.15
N GLU A 135 13.00 -3.41 -8.86
CA GLU A 135 11.78 -3.99 -8.29
C GLU A 135 10.57 -3.08 -8.50
N ALA A 136 10.74 -1.78 -8.31
CA ALA A 136 9.72 -0.76 -8.56
C ALA A 136 9.28 -0.73 -10.02
N ARG A 137 10.22 -0.86 -10.97
CA ARG A 137 9.92 -0.92 -12.40
C ARG A 137 9.15 -2.18 -12.76
N GLU A 138 9.49 -3.32 -12.16
CA GLU A 138 8.73 -4.56 -12.30
C GLU A 138 7.30 -4.44 -11.73
N MET A 139 7.08 -3.57 -10.75
CA MET A 139 5.76 -3.24 -10.19
C MET A 139 5.04 -2.08 -10.91
N GLY A 140 5.61 -1.53 -11.99
CA GLY A 140 4.99 -0.50 -12.82
C GLY A 140 5.23 0.95 -12.38
N ILE A 141 6.09 1.20 -11.38
CA ILE A 141 6.51 2.55 -11.00
C ILE A 141 7.68 2.96 -11.90
N THR A 142 7.49 4.05 -12.65
CA THR A 142 8.45 4.46 -13.70
C THR A 142 9.10 5.81 -13.45
N ALA A 143 8.45 6.70 -12.70
CA ALA A 143 9.07 7.94 -12.25
C ALA A 143 10.12 7.64 -11.18
N SER A 144 11.25 8.35 -11.22
CA SER A 144 12.30 8.24 -10.21
C SER A 144 12.65 9.59 -9.61
N VAL A 145 13.17 9.55 -8.38
CA VAL A 145 13.76 10.68 -7.66
C VAL A 145 15.09 10.25 -7.06
N SER A 146 16.05 11.17 -6.95
CA SER A 146 17.41 10.82 -6.50
C SER A 146 17.53 10.61 -4.99
N SER A 147 16.64 11.22 -4.21
CA SER A 147 16.52 11.09 -2.75
C SER A 147 15.21 11.73 -2.27
N LEU A 148 14.89 11.59 -0.99
CA LEU A 148 13.80 12.36 -0.37
C LEU A 148 14.13 13.86 -0.27
N GLY A 149 15.42 14.23 -0.30
CA GLY A 149 15.89 15.61 -0.39
C GLY A 149 15.75 16.25 -1.78
N ASP A 150 15.35 15.48 -2.79
CA ASP A 150 15.16 15.97 -4.15
C ASP A 150 13.91 16.84 -4.24
N SER A 151 14.03 18.02 -4.86
CA SER A 151 12.87 18.88 -5.13
C SER A 151 11.80 18.18 -5.99
N GLU A 152 12.19 17.23 -6.85
CA GLU A 152 11.24 16.45 -7.65
C GLU A 152 10.49 15.41 -6.84
N ALA A 153 10.93 15.11 -5.61
CA ALA A 153 10.22 14.22 -4.70
C ALA A 153 9.11 14.92 -3.94
N LYS A 154 9.06 16.27 -3.90
CA LYS A 154 8.04 17.01 -3.14
C LYS A 154 6.63 16.60 -3.57
N ASP A 155 5.77 16.38 -2.57
CA ASP A 155 4.36 15.99 -2.67
C ASP A 155 4.12 14.67 -3.42
N LYS A 156 5.12 13.78 -3.44
CA LYS A 156 5.02 12.44 -4.02
C LYS A 156 5.08 11.34 -2.97
N TRP A 157 4.43 10.23 -3.27
CA TRP A 157 4.66 8.95 -2.63
C TRP A 157 5.91 8.31 -3.22
N VAL A 158 6.98 8.26 -2.43
CA VAL A 158 8.26 7.69 -2.85
C VAL A 158 8.39 6.28 -2.26
N LEU A 159 8.50 5.27 -3.14
CA LEU A 159 8.86 3.90 -2.75
C LEU A 159 10.34 3.88 -2.36
N VAL A 160 10.60 3.59 -1.09
CA VAL A 160 11.95 3.64 -0.50
C VAL A 160 12.49 2.26 -0.14
N ASP A 161 11.62 1.27 0.04
CA ASP A 161 12.01 -0.12 0.31
C ASP A 161 11.03 -1.12 -0.32
N VAL A 162 11.59 -2.22 -0.80
CA VAL A 162 10.88 -3.42 -1.25
C VAL A 162 11.54 -4.60 -0.56
N SER A 163 10.78 -5.29 0.27
CA SER A 163 11.26 -6.39 1.10
C SER A 163 10.30 -7.58 1.07
N ASP A 164 10.70 -8.67 1.72
CA ASP A 164 9.93 -9.91 1.84
C ASP A 164 9.45 -10.46 0.49
N ASP A 165 10.35 -10.54 -0.50
CA ASP A 165 10.04 -11.00 -1.86
C ASP A 165 8.86 -10.24 -2.48
N TYR A 166 8.95 -8.91 -2.45
CA TYR A 166 7.97 -7.94 -2.98
C TYR A 166 6.67 -7.85 -2.18
N SER A 167 6.51 -8.66 -1.13
CA SER A 167 5.27 -8.70 -0.35
C SER A 167 5.14 -7.53 0.61
N LYS A 168 6.25 -6.87 0.95
CA LYS A 168 6.29 -5.70 1.81
C LYS A 168 6.87 -4.50 1.07
N LEU A 169 6.12 -3.41 1.00
CA LEU A 169 6.51 -2.16 0.33
C LEU A 169 6.43 -1.00 1.31
N ILE A 170 7.47 -0.16 1.35
CA ILE A 170 7.48 1.04 2.19
C ILE A 170 7.45 2.28 1.31
N PHE A 171 6.45 3.13 1.53
CA PHE A 171 6.32 4.43 0.90
C PHE A 171 6.43 5.55 1.91
N VAL A 172 7.12 6.62 1.54
CA VAL A 172 7.10 7.89 2.26
C VAL A 172 6.33 8.89 1.41
N TYR A 173 5.32 9.55 1.97
CA TYR A 173 4.78 10.75 1.33
C TYR A 173 5.71 11.90 1.63
N ASN A 174 6.45 12.37 0.61
CA ASN A 174 7.47 13.40 0.76
C ASN A 174 6.86 14.81 0.71
N GLY A 175 6.00 15.08 1.68
CA GLY A 175 5.32 16.34 1.93
C GLY A 175 4.80 16.40 3.36
N ILE A 176 4.33 17.58 3.76
CA ILE A 176 3.56 17.77 4.99
C ILE A 176 2.09 17.93 4.59
N VAL A 177 1.19 17.20 5.26
CA VAL A 177 -0.25 17.27 5.02
C VAL A 177 -0.86 18.21 6.08
N PRO A 178 -1.31 19.42 5.69
CA PRO A 178 -1.93 20.34 6.63
C PRO A 178 -3.22 19.80 7.24
N ALA A 179 -3.65 20.37 8.36
CA ALA A 179 -4.93 20.06 8.97
C ALA A 179 -6.10 20.24 7.98
N GLY A 180 -6.95 19.23 7.82
CA GLY A 180 -8.09 19.23 6.91
C GLY A 180 -7.77 18.92 5.44
N GLU A 181 -6.50 18.74 5.09
CA GLU A 181 -6.05 18.41 3.73
C GLU A 181 -5.82 16.90 3.55
N GLU A 182 -5.54 16.48 2.33
CA GLU A 182 -5.34 15.08 1.96
C GLU A 182 -4.12 14.87 1.06
N THR A 183 -3.54 13.69 1.12
CA THR A 183 -2.50 13.27 0.18
C THR A 183 -3.10 13.06 -1.22
N PRO A 184 -2.28 13.14 -2.28
CA PRO A 184 -2.58 12.47 -3.53
C PRO A 184 -2.86 10.97 -3.33
N GLU A 185 -3.55 10.35 -4.29
CA GLU A 185 -3.79 8.91 -4.30
C GLU A 185 -2.46 8.14 -4.35
N LEU A 186 -2.29 7.18 -3.44
CA LEU A 186 -1.16 6.24 -3.44
C LEU A 186 -1.35 5.20 -4.54
N LEU A 187 -2.56 4.65 -4.66
CA LEU A 187 -2.94 3.74 -5.73
C LEU A 187 -4.42 3.89 -6.09
N ASN A 188 -4.76 3.56 -7.32
CA ASN A 188 -6.10 3.75 -7.90
C ASN A 188 -6.84 2.41 -7.99
N SER A 189 -6.15 1.35 -8.43
CA SER A 189 -6.77 0.04 -8.63
C SER A 189 -5.76 -1.10 -8.60
N VAL A 190 -6.28 -2.32 -8.47
CA VAL A 190 -5.49 -3.56 -8.53
C VAL A 190 -6.13 -4.50 -9.55
N THR A 191 -5.32 -5.10 -10.42
CA THR A 191 -5.75 -6.03 -11.46
C THR A 191 -5.14 -7.41 -11.18
N LEU A 192 -5.96 -8.47 -11.17
CA LEU A 192 -5.41 -9.82 -11.10
C LEU A 192 -4.62 -10.09 -12.40
N ASN A 193 -3.38 -10.56 -12.30
CA ASN A 193 -2.55 -10.74 -13.49
C ASN A 193 -3.20 -11.71 -14.48
N SER A 194 -3.36 -11.28 -15.73
CA SER A 194 -4.03 -12.05 -16.78
C SER A 194 -3.29 -13.32 -17.19
N LYS A 195 -2.02 -13.46 -16.80
CA LYS A 195 -1.19 -14.64 -17.03
C LYS A 195 -1.37 -15.72 -15.96
N ILE A 196 -2.12 -15.44 -14.88
CA ILE A 196 -2.52 -16.50 -13.94
C ILE A 196 -3.60 -17.34 -14.63
N GLU A 197 -3.31 -18.60 -14.87
CA GLU A 197 -4.24 -19.61 -15.40
C GLU A 197 -4.93 -20.42 -14.27
N SER A 198 -5.86 -21.30 -14.65
CA SER A 198 -6.43 -22.30 -13.73
C SER A 198 -5.38 -23.34 -13.36
N TRP A 199 -5.53 -24.00 -12.21
CA TRP A 199 -4.63 -25.10 -11.86
C TRP A 199 -4.73 -26.24 -12.88
N VAL A 200 -5.93 -26.52 -13.37
CA VAL A 200 -6.15 -27.57 -14.38
C VAL A 200 -5.78 -27.06 -15.77
N SER A 201 -4.72 -27.66 -16.33
CA SER A 201 -4.26 -27.39 -17.70
C SER A 201 -4.76 -28.41 -18.72
N GLU A 202 -5.08 -29.64 -18.27
CA GLU A 202 -5.58 -30.73 -19.11
C GLU A 202 -6.55 -31.61 -18.32
N LYS A 203 -7.69 -31.98 -18.94
CA LYS A 203 -8.63 -32.98 -18.42
C LYS A 203 -8.65 -34.18 -19.34
N ASN A 204 -8.18 -35.32 -18.84
CA ASN A 204 -8.23 -36.61 -19.52
C ASN A 204 -9.45 -37.39 -19.04
N TYR A 205 -10.33 -37.73 -19.98
CA TYR A 205 -11.52 -38.52 -19.71
C TYR A 205 -11.27 -39.97 -20.12
N PHE A 206 -11.47 -40.92 -19.20
CA PHE A 206 -11.37 -42.34 -19.47
C PHE A 206 -12.51 -43.10 -18.77
N TYR A 207 -12.75 -44.34 -19.18
CA TYR A 207 -13.73 -45.22 -18.53
C TYR A 207 -12.99 -46.33 -17.79
N ASP A 208 -13.41 -46.62 -16.57
CA ASP A 208 -12.86 -47.75 -15.81
C ASP A 208 -13.45 -49.09 -16.26
N GLU A 209 -12.99 -50.17 -15.63
CA GLU A 209 -13.42 -51.55 -15.93
C GLU A 209 -14.92 -51.81 -15.66
N ASN A 210 -15.58 -50.94 -14.89
CA ASN A 210 -17.02 -50.98 -14.62
C ASN A 210 -17.84 -50.07 -15.57
N GLY A 211 -17.17 -49.33 -16.45
CA GLY A 211 -17.79 -48.38 -17.37
C GLY A 211 -18.15 -47.04 -16.75
N GLU A 212 -17.63 -46.71 -15.56
CA GLU A 212 -17.77 -45.37 -14.98
C GLU A 212 -16.75 -44.40 -15.58
N GLN A 213 -17.21 -43.18 -15.89
CA GLN A 213 -16.35 -42.14 -16.45
C GLN A 213 -15.49 -41.53 -15.35
N GLN A 214 -14.18 -41.66 -15.51
CA GLN A 214 -13.15 -41.08 -14.66
C GLN A 214 -12.54 -39.85 -15.33
N VAL A 215 -12.07 -38.92 -14.51
CA VAL A 215 -11.39 -37.68 -14.95
C VAL A 215 -10.03 -37.62 -14.26
N GLU A 216 -8.96 -37.56 -15.05
CA GLU A 216 -7.61 -37.21 -14.58
C GLU A 216 -7.33 -35.75 -14.96
N GLU A 217 -7.04 -34.93 -13.96
CA GLU A 217 -6.69 -33.52 -14.15
C GLU A 217 -5.18 -33.36 -13.96
N LYS A 218 -4.50 -32.71 -14.90
CA LYS A 218 -3.08 -32.35 -14.79
C LYS A 218 -2.93 -30.85 -14.65
N GLY A 219 -2.17 -30.43 -13.64
CA GLY A 219 -1.81 -29.03 -13.39
C GLY A 219 -0.31 -28.82 -13.35
N TRP A 220 0.14 -27.64 -13.81
CA TRP A 220 1.57 -27.31 -13.91
C TRP A 220 1.93 -25.97 -13.25
N MET A 221 0.97 -25.17 -12.81
CA MET A 221 1.23 -23.81 -12.35
C MET A 221 1.23 -23.69 -10.82
N GLU A 222 2.31 -23.11 -10.30
CA GLU A 222 2.57 -22.92 -8.87
C GLU A 222 1.60 -21.93 -8.22
N VAL A 223 1.22 -20.88 -8.95
CA VAL A 223 0.22 -19.87 -8.55
C VAL A 223 -0.95 -19.93 -9.49
N ASN A 224 -2.15 -20.19 -9.00
CA ASN A 224 -3.40 -20.17 -9.79
C ASN A 224 -4.48 -19.38 -9.04
N TYR A 225 -5.57 -19.02 -9.72
CA TYR A 225 -6.66 -18.22 -9.14
C TYR A 225 -7.73 -19.04 -8.43
N GLU A 226 -7.72 -20.37 -8.56
CA GLU A 226 -8.76 -21.24 -8.01
C GLU A 226 -8.54 -21.42 -6.49
N ASP A 227 -9.58 -21.15 -5.71
CA ASP A 227 -9.59 -21.24 -4.24
C ASP A 227 -8.51 -20.42 -3.52
N ALA A 228 -7.87 -19.50 -4.24
CA ALA A 228 -6.87 -18.57 -3.74
C ALA A 228 -7.48 -17.19 -3.44
N GLN A 229 -6.93 -16.52 -2.44
CA GLN A 229 -7.33 -15.20 -1.99
C GLN A 229 -6.11 -14.31 -1.90
N TYR A 230 -6.18 -13.17 -2.56
CA TYR A 230 -5.23 -12.08 -2.37
C TYR A 230 -5.71 -11.13 -1.29
N THR A 231 -4.79 -10.67 -0.47
CA THR A 231 -4.99 -9.55 0.43
C THR A 231 -3.92 -8.49 0.18
N MET A 232 -4.33 -7.23 0.27
CA MET A 232 -3.43 -6.08 0.27
C MET A 232 -3.87 -5.18 1.41
N ASP A 233 -3.09 -5.21 2.48
CA ASP A 233 -3.28 -4.38 3.66
C ASP A 233 -2.35 -3.17 3.57
N ILE A 234 -2.89 -2.00 3.91
CA ILE A 234 -2.15 -0.74 3.87
C ILE A 234 -2.20 -0.16 5.29
N HIS A 235 -1.04 -0.09 5.91
CA HIS A 235 -0.86 0.49 7.22
C HIS A 235 -0.13 1.83 7.10
N VAL A 236 -0.76 2.91 7.57
CA VAL A 236 -0.17 4.25 7.54
C VAL A 236 0.17 4.68 8.95
N ASN A 237 1.42 5.10 9.15
CA ASN A 237 1.85 5.77 10.37
C ASN A 237 1.92 7.27 10.11
N THR A 238 1.01 8.00 10.73
CA THR A 238 0.99 9.47 10.71
C THR A 238 1.68 10.00 11.95
N VAL A 239 2.45 11.08 11.80
CA VAL A 239 3.10 11.79 12.91
C VAL A 239 2.89 13.28 12.78
N GLN A 240 2.87 13.98 13.91
CA GLN A 240 2.90 15.44 13.89
C GLN A 240 4.15 15.93 13.13
N ALA A 241 3.99 16.96 12.30
CA ALA A 241 5.05 17.56 11.48
C ALA A 241 6.08 18.33 12.32
N THR A 242 6.83 17.61 13.16
CA THR A 242 7.96 18.14 13.94
C THR A 242 9.19 17.29 13.68
N GLY A 243 10.36 17.93 13.63
CA GLY A 243 11.61 17.24 13.33
C GLY A 243 11.89 16.05 14.26
N ASP A 244 11.59 16.18 15.55
CA ASP A 244 11.82 15.10 16.54
C ASP A 244 10.87 13.92 16.33
N ALA A 245 9.56 14.16 16.17
CA ALA A 245 8.57 13.10 15.94
C ALA A 245 8.82 12.36 14.61
N ILE A 246 9.16 13.10 13.56
CA ILE A 246 9.54 12.53 12.26
C ILE A 246 10.77 11.64 12.42
N ARG A 247 11.83 12.12 13.09
CA ARG A 247 13.03 11.30 13.32
C ARG A 247 12.73 10.03 14.11
N GLU A 248 11.89 10.11 15.13
CA GLU A 248 11.55 8.96 15.96
C GLU A 248 10.81 7.86 15.18
N ILE A 249 9.85 8.23 14.34
CA ILE A 249 9.05 7.24 13.60
C ILE A 249 9.70 6.82 12.29
N PHE A 250 10.20 7.75 11.48
CA PHE A 250 10.71 7.43 10.15
C PHE A 250 12.00 6.60 10.23
N SER A 251 12.81 6.78 11.28
CA SER A 251 14.04 5.98 11.47
C SER A 251 13.79 4.49 11.78
N GLN A 252 12.53 4.10 12.02
CA GLN A 252 12.16 2.70 12.23
C GLN A 252 12.02 1.92 10.91
N TYR A 253 11.96 2.63 9.77
CA TYR A 253 11.77 2.04 8.46
C TYR A 253 13.09 1.98 7.70
N GLU A 254 13.38 0.82 7.14
CA GLU A 254 14.52 0.63 6.24
C GLU A 254 14.32 1.46 4.96
N GLY A 255 15.43 1.92 4.36
CA GLY A 255 15.41 2.71 3.13
C GLY A 255 15.01 4.19 3.27
N VAL A 256 14.47 4.62 4.42
CA VAL A 256 14.02 6.01 4.61
C VAL A 256 15.19 6.98 4.88
N ASP A 257 15.44 7.89 3.94
CA ASP A 257 16.36 9.02 4.10
C ASP A 257 15.70 10.16 4.93
N VAL A 258 15.73 10.00 6.25
CA VAL A 258 15.11 10.96 7.19
C VAL A 258 15.71 12.37 7.05
N ASP A 259 17.02 12.48 6.85
CA ASP A 259 17.67 13.79 6.73
C ASP A 259 17.31 14.48 5.41
N GLY A 260 17.22 13.73 4.31
CA GLY A 260 16.70 14.21 3.04
C GLY A 260 15.25 14.71 3.16
N PHE A 261 14.38 13.92 3.79
CA PHE A 261 12.99 14.32 4.03
C PHE A 261 12.89 15.62 4.83
N LEU A 262 13.61 15.72 5.96
CA LEU A 262 13.58 16.91 6.81
C LEU A 262 14.15 18.14 6.10
N SER A 263 15.17 17.95 5.27
CA SER A 263 15.74 19.01 4.44
C SER A 263 14.73 19.52 3.41
N ALA A 264 14.03 18.63 2.71
CA ALA A 264 13.07 18.99 1.68
C ALA A 264 11.83 19.71 2.25
N ASN A 265 11.46 19.40 3.48
CA ASN A 265 10.24 19.91 4.14
C ASN A 265 10.54 20.91 5.27
N ALA A 266 11.75 21.47 5.32
CA ALA A 266 12.18 22.31 6.44
C ALA A 266 11.30 23.56 6.65
N ASP A 267 10.89 24.20 5.57
CA ASP A 267 10.02 25.39 5.61
C ASP A 267 8.61 25.01 6.12
N ASP A 268 8.01 23.96 5.55
CA ASP A 268 6.68 23.48 5.92
C ASP A 268 6.63 23.01 7.39
N ILE A 269 7.70 22.35 7.89
CA ILE A 269 7.84 21.95 9.30
C ILE A 269 8.00 23.17 10.22
N ALA A 270 8.74 24.20 9.79
CA ALA A 270 8.90 25.42 10.56
C ALA A 270 7.58 26.19 10.69
N ASP A 271 6.81 26.26 9.60
CA ASP A 271 5.49 26.89 9.58
C ASP A 271 4.50 26.13 10.48
N ALA A 272 4.44 24.80 10.39
CA ALA A 272 3.63 23.97 11.28
C ALA A 272 3.92 24.22 12.77
N TYR A 273 5.19 24.41 13.14
CA TYR A 273 5.58 24.74 14.51
C TYR A 273 5.11 26.14 14.94
N LEU A 274 5.18 27.13 14.04
CA LEU A 274 4.71 28.50 14.31
C LEU A 274 3.18 28.56 14.43
N GLU A 275 2.45 27.82 13.61
CA GLU A 275 0.98 27.72 13.69
C GLU A 275 0.54 27.07 15.00
N ALA A 276 1.16 25.95 15.38
CA ALA A 276 0.87 25.28 16.65
C ALA A 276 1.15 26.18 17.88
N THR A 277 2.18 27.02 17.82
CA THR A 277 2.53 27.93 18.95
C THR A 277 1.71 29.21 18.97
N SER A 278 1.22 29.69 17.83
CA SER A 278 0.37 30.89 17.74
C SER A 278 -1.10 30.61 18.07
N SER A 279 -1.61 29.42 17.75
CA SER A 279 -2.95 28.96 18.17
C SER A 279 -3.09 28.90 19.71
N ASN A 280 -2.02 28.51 20.41
CA ASN A 280 -1.98 28.45 21.88
C ASN A 280 -1.85 29.84 22.57
N ALA A 281 -1.68 30.92 21.82
CA ALA A 281 -1.46 32.27 22.35
C ALA A 281 -2.70 33.19 22.29
N ASN A 282 -3.80 32.73 21.69
CA ASN A 282 -5.10 33.42 21.63
C ASN A 282 -6.13 32.77 22.55
#